data_AF-A0A165Z6E9-F1
#
_entry.id   AF-A0A165Z6E9-F1
#
_cell.length_a   1.000
_cell.length_b   1.000
_cell.length_c   1.000
_cell.angle_alpha   90.00
_cell.angle_beta   90.00
_cell.angle_gamma   90.00
#
_symmetry.space_group_name_H-M   'P 1'
#
loop_
_entity.id
_entity.type
_entity.pdbx_description
1 polymer ?
#
loop_
_entity_poly.entity_id
_entity_poly.type
_entity_poly.pdbx_seq_one_letter_code
_entity_poly.pdbx_strand_id
1 'polypeptide(L)'
;MAYAPTLELAMEKSLLELWQTYRFIDLFQSTEQKIENIHDSYLRYFLHCNRFEIYEDIISVQTQELAPSHLTTRPFSLTSLLNSIARHNALGYIYLKAIPIEDGLGYCSKFVSPDFFMHMNNSQHINLKNLYSEPFFQEILPARAEQMVPFP
;
A
#
# COMPACT_ATOMS: atom_id res chain seq x y z
N MET A 1 -4.38 1.24 2.24
CA MET A 1 -3.68 2.50 2.55
C MET A 1 -4.57 3.67 2.18
N ALA A 2 -4.81 4.62 3.09
CA ALA A 2 -5.71 5.75 2.83
C ALA A 2 -4.95 7.08 2.99
N TYR A 3 -4.50 7.65 1.87
CA TYR A 3 -3.87 8.98 1.87
C TYR A 3 -4.94 10.05 1.68
N ALA A 4 -4.96 11.05 2.57
CA ALA A 4 -5.89 12.17 2.50
C ALA A 4 -5.29 13.45 3.12
N PRO A 5 -5.86 14.63 2.81
CA PRO A 5 -5.44 15.91 3.40
C PRO A 5 -5.50 15.97 4.93
N THR A 6 -6.43 15.23 5.55
CA THR A 6 -6.65 15.19 7.00
C THR A 6 -6.72 13.75 7.51
N LEU A 7 -6.43 13.58 8.80
CA LEU A 7 -6.55 12.28 9.47
C LEU A 7 -7.98 11.73 9.42
N GLU A 8 -8.98 12.58 9.65
CA GLU A 8 -10.41 12.20 9.61
C GLU A 8 -10.79 11.59 8.26
N LEU A 9 -10.44 12.25 7.15
CA LEU A 9 -10.70 11.74 5.81
C LEU A 9 -9.91 10.47 5.49
N ALA A 10 -8.68 10.36 6.00
CA ALA A 10 -7.88 9.14 5.86
C ALA A 10 -8.52 7.97 6.62
N MET A 11 -9.02 8.21 7.83
CA MET A 11 -9.72 7.21 8.64
C MET A 11 -11.02 6.76 8.00
N GLU A 12 -11.85 7.69 7.55
CA GLU A 12 -13.10 7.38 6.84
C GLU A 12 -12.84 6.51 5.62
N LYS A 13 -11.89 6.92 4.75
CA LYS A 13 -11.48 6.13 3.59
C LYS A 13 -10.99 4.75 3.99
N SER A 14 -10.17 4.64 5.03
CA SER A 14 -9.65 3.35 5.50
C SER A 14 -10.76 2.41 5.96
N LEU A 15 -11.79 2.93 6.64
CA LEU A 15 -12.94 2.14 7.08
C LEU A 15 -13.81 1.70 5.90
N LEU A 16 -14.01 2.56 4.91
CA LEU A 16 -14.75 2.23 3.69
C LEU A 16 -14.03 1.14 2.87
N GLU A 17 -12.72 1.25 2.69
CA GLU A 17 -11.90 0.23 2.01
C GLU A 17 -11.93 -1.12 2.75
N LEU A 18 -11.87 -1.08 4.09
CA LEU A 18 -12.02 -2.28 4.93
C LEU A 18 -13.39 -2.92 4.71
N TRP A 19 -14.46 -2.14 4.76
CA TRP A 19 -15.82 -2.64 4.58
C TRP A 19 -16.06 -3.17 3.15
N GLN A 20 -15.57 -2.48 2.12
CA GLN A 20 -15.62 -2.93 0.73
C GLN A 20 -14.97 -4.29 0.58
N THR A 21 -13.76 -4.45 1.12
CA THR A 21 -13.01 -5.70 1.08
C THR A 21 -13.71 -6.81 1.84
N TYR A 22 -14.23 -6.51 3.03
CA TYR A 22 -15.00 -7.47 3.83
C TYR A 22 -16.24 -7.96 3.08
N ARG A 23 -17.03 -7.05 2.50
CA ARG A 23 -18.24 -7.40 1.74
C ARG A 23 -17.93 -8.24 0.51
N PHE A 24 -16.81 -7.96 -0.17
CA PHE A 24 -16.34 -8.79 -1.27
C PHE A 24 -16.07 -10.22 -0.81
N ILE A 25 -15.32 -10.40 0.29
CA ILE A 25 -15.01 -11.73 0.85
C ILE A 25 -16.29 -12.46 1.27
N ASP A 26 -17.19 -11.78 1.99
CA ASP A 26 -18.47 -12.34 2.47
C ASP A 26 -19.33 -12.85 1.30
N LEU A 27 -19.43 -12.07 0.22
CA LEU A 27 -20.15 -12.47 -0.98
C LEU A 27 -19.45 -13.62 -1.72
N PHE A 28 -18.13 -13.55 -1.84
CA PHE A 28 -17.33 -14.60 -2.49
C PHE A 28 -17.51 -15.96 -1.80
N GLN A 29 -17.49 -15.97 -0.46
CA GLN A 29 -17.69 -17.17 0.34
C GLN A 29 -19.13 -17.68 0.29
N SER A 30 -20.13 -16.78 0.41
CA SER A 30 -21.55 -17.17 0.39
C SER A 30 -22.04 -17.68 -0.96
N THR A 31 -21.33 -17.36 -2.05
CA THR A 31 -21.64 -17.85 -3.40
C THR A 31 -20.79 -19.07 -3.82
N GLU A 32 -20.10 -19.70 -2.86
CA GLU A 32 -19.27 -20.90 -3.05
C GLU A 32 -18.24 -20.77 -4.19
N GLN A 33 -17.73 -19.55 -4.40
CA GLN A 33 -16.69 -19.31 -5.39
C GLN A 33 -15.38 -19.97 -4.96
N LYS A 34 -14.64 -20.46 -5.94
CA LYS A 34 -13.38 -21.17 -5.76
C LYS A 34 -12.19 -20.23 -5.98
N ILE A 35 -11.25 -20.19 -5.04
CA ILE A 35 -10.06 -19.32 -5.12
C ILE A 35 -9.25 -19.64 -6.39
N GLU A 36 -9.29 -20.89 -6.85
CA GLU A 36 -8.62 -21.36 -8.08
C GLU A 36 -9.14 -20.68 -9.35
N ASN A 37 -10.36 -20.14 -9.32
CA ASN A 37 -10.96 -19.42 -10.45
C ASN A 37 -10.47 -17.95 -10.55
N ILE A 38 -9.76 -17.46 -9.54
CA ILE A 38 -9.25 -16.08 -9.52
C ILE A 38 -7.90 -16.04 -10.23
N HIS A 39 -7.80 -15.24 -11.29
CA HIS A 39 -6.54 -15.07 -12.03
C HIS A 39 -5.54 -14.15 -11.30
N ASP A 40 -6.03 -13.14 -10.60
CA ASP A 40 -5.20 -12.19 -9.87
C ASP A 40 -4.46 -12.89 -8.71
N SER A 41 -3.13 -12.81 -8.70
CA SER A 41 -2.30 -13.46 -7.68
C SER A 41 -2.35 -12.75 -6.34
N TYR A 42 -2.51 -11.41 -6.32
CA TYR A 42 -2.61 -10.63 -5.09
C TYR A 42 -3.92 -10.97 -4.38
N LEU A 43 -5.01 -11.00 -5.12
CA LEU A 43 -6.32 -11.35 -4.57
C LEU A 43 -6.36 -12.80 -4.05
N ARG A 44 -5.77 -13.76 -4.79
CA ARG A 44 -5.66 -15.15 -4.31
C ARG A 44 -4.87 -15.24 -3.00
N TYR A 45 -3.71 -14.58 -2.94
CA TYR A 45 -2.89 -14.55 -1.73
C TYR A 45 -3.68 -13.96 -0.56
N PHE A 46 -4.30 -12.80 -0.77
CA PHE A 46 -5.10 -12.11 0.25
C PHE A 46 -6.27 -12.96 0.76
N LEU A 47 -6.98 -13.69 -0.10
CA LEU A 47 -8.04 -14.61 0.33
C LEU A 47 -7.51 -15.78 1.16
N HIS A 48 -6.31 -16.29 0.86
CA HIS A 48 -5.67 -17.30 1.69
C HIS A 48 -5.26 -16.77 3.08
N CYS A 49 -5.09 -15.45 3.21
CA CYS A 49 -4.82 -14.75 4.47
C CYS A 49 -6.07 -14.49 5.32
N ASN A 50 -7.28 -14.84 4.87
CA ASN A 50 -8.53 -14.63 5.64
C ASN A 50 -8.65 -15.62 6.82
N ARG A 51 -7.78 -15.48 7.82
CA ARG A 51 -7.73 -16.30 9.04
C ARG A 51 -7.31 -15.43 10.22
N PHE A 52 -7.74 -15.80 11.42
CA PHE A 52 -7.51 -14.99 12.61
C PHE A 52 -6.02 -14.91 12.98
N GLU A 53 -5.25 -15.96 12.72
CA GLU A 53 -3.82 -16.04 13.02
C GLU A 53 -3.01 -14.97 12.26
N ILE A 54 -3.49 -14.56 11.08
CA ILE A 54 -2.86 -13.48 10.31
C ILE A 54 -3.07 -12.13 11.00
N TYR A 55 -4.25 -11.90 11.58
CA TYR A 55 -4.49 -10.71 12.39
C TYR A 55 -3.57 -10.70 13.62
N GLU A 56 -3.47 -11.82 14.34
CA GLU A 56 -2.58 -11.96 15.50
C GLU A 56 -1.12 -11.69 15.14
N ASP A 57 -0.60 -12.24 14.04
CA ASP A 57 0.76 -11.97 13.58
C ASP A 57 0.99 -10.48 13.34
N ILE A 58 0.07 -9.80 12.64
CA ILE A 58 0.19 -8.37 12.32
C ILE A 58 0.30 -7.54 13.60
N ILE A 59 -0.55 -7.78 14.60
CA ILE A 59 -0.61 -6.99 15.83
C ILE A 59 0.46 -7.37 16.87
N SER A 60 1.09 -8.54 16.73
CA SER A 60 2.08 -9.05 17.69
C SER A 60 3.40 -8.28 17.71
N VAL A 61 3.69 -7.49 16.67
CA VAL A 61 4.95 -6.75 16.55
C VAL A 61 4.94 -5.56 17.51
N GLN A 62 5.82 -5.63 18.51
CA GLN A 62 6.12 -4.50 19.39
C GLN A 62 6.76 -3.39 18.55
N THR A 63 6.00 -2.34 18.30
CA THR A 63 6.58 -1.09 17.79
C THR A 63 7.52 -0.56 18.87
N GLN A 64 8.80 -0.34 18.55
CA GLN A 64 9.65 0.49 19.40
C GLN A 64 8.90 1.78 19.75
N GLU A 65 9.08 2.28 20.98
CA GLU A 65 8.41 3.48 21.49
C GLU A 65 8.25 4.50 20.38
N LEU A 66 7.00 4.85 20.10
CA LEU A 66 6.58 5.79 19.06
C LEU A 66 7.63 6.90 18.95
N ALA A 67 8.41 6.89 17.87
CA ALA A 67 9.16 8.08 17.48
C ALA A 67 8.20 9.25 17.61
N PRO A 68 8.59 10.34 18.29
CA PRO A 68 7.65 11.38 18.71
C PRO A 68 6.77 11.70 17.53
N SER A 69 5.46 11.64 17.75
CA SER A 69 4.45 12.03 16.79
C SER A 69 4.64 13.50 16.50
N HIS A 70 5.62 13.83 15.66
CA HIS A 70 5.67 15.08 14.95
C HIS A 70 4.50 15.01 13.99
N LEU A 71 3.30 15.24 14.54
CA LEU A 71 2.11 15.58 13.80
C LEU A 71 2.53 16.73 12.91
N THR A 72 2.83 16.40 11.66
CA THR A 72 3.22 17.39 10.68
C THR A 72 2.00 18.28 10.49
N THR A 73 2.14 19.55 10.86
CA THR A 73 1.11 20.57 10.61
C THR A 73 1.00 20.92 9.14
N ARG A 74 1.89 20.38 8.30
CA ARG A 74 1.91 20.66 6.87
C ARG A 74 0.75 19.91 6.21
N PRO A 75 -0.10 20.61 5.45
CA PRO A 75 -1.20 19.97 4.74
C PRO A 75 -0.64 18.98 3.71
N PHE A 76 -1.25 17.79 3.64
CA PHE A 76 -0.94 16.84 2.59
C PHE A 76 -1.46 17.38 1.26
N SER A 77 -0.52 17.85 0.43
CA SER A 77 -0.73 18.53 -0.85
C SER A 77 0.29 18.05 -1.87
N LEU A 78 0.04 18.33 -3.16
CA LEU A 78 1.01 18.04 -4.22
C LEU A 78 2.36 18.70 -3.94
N THR A 79 2.35 19.97 -3.55
CA THR A 79 3.58 20.71 -3.22
C THR A 79 4.34 20.08 -2.06
N SER A 80 3.65 19.65 -0.99
CA SER A 80 4.33 18.98 0.11
C SER A 80 4.90 17.63 -0.30
N LEU A 81 4.21 16.88 -1.18
CA LEU A 81 4.66 15.59 -1.69
C LEU A 81 5.92 15.75 -2.56
N LEU A 82 5.90 16.68 -3.52
CA LEU A 82 7.05 16.98 -4.37
C LEU A 82 8.25 17.45 -3.56
N ASN A 83 8.03 18.32 -2.57
CA ASN A 83 9.09 18.76 -1.65
C ASN A 83 9.66 17.60 -0.83
N SER A 84 8.82 16.64 -0.40
CA SER A 84 9.31 15.46 0.32
C SER A 84 10.17 14.57 -0.57
N ILE A 85 9.77 14.33 -1.82
CA ILE A 85 10.58 13.57 -2.80
C ILE A 85 11.92 14.28 -3.03
N ALA A 86 11.89 15.58 -3.30
CA ALA A 86 13.09 16.38 -3.55
C ALA A 86 14.06 16.39 -2.36
N ARG A 87 13.56 16.50 -1.12
CA ARG A 87 14.41 16.48 0.09
C ARG A 87 15.15 15.16 0.29
N HIS A 88 14.58 14.05 -0.16
CA HIS A 88 15.23 12.75 -0.10
C HIS A 88 16.18 12.52 -1.28
N ASN A 89 16.30 13.49 -2.21
CA ASN A 89 17.02 13.34 -3.48
C ASN A 89 16.56 12.11 -4.28
N ALA A 90 15.28 11.72 -4.12
CA ALA A 90 14.71 10.58 -4.83
C ALA A 90 14.33 10.98 -6.26
N LEU A 91 14.69 10.14 -7.22
CA LEU A 91 14.24 10.21 -8.61
C LEU A 91 12.83 9.64 -8.72
N GLY A 92 11.99 10.25 -9.55
CA GLY A 92 10.64 9.75 -9.77
C GLY A 92 10.15 10.06 -11.17
N TYR A 93 9.42 9.11 -11.75
CA TYR A 93 8.87 9.20 -13.10
C TYR A 93 7.36 9.13 -13.02
N ILE A 94 6.67 10.00 -13.77
CA ILE A 94 5.21 9.95 -13.94
C ILE A 94 4.93 9.47 -15.36
N TYR A 95 4.48 8.23 -15.49
CA TYR A 95 3.84 7.80 -16.72
C TYR A 95 2.45 8.43 -16.79
N LEU A 96 2.12 9.07 -17.91
CA LEU A 96 0.85 9.76 -18.13
C LEU A 96 0.29 9.37 -19.49
N LYS A 97 -0.99 8.98 -19.51
CA LYS A 97 -1.76 8.76 -20.73
C LYS A 97 -3.04 9.59 -20.67
N ALA A 98 -3.20 10.50 -21.63
CA ALA A 98 -4.46 11.19 -21.86
C ALA A 98 -5.41 10.30 -22.66
N ILE A 99 -6.69 10.28 -22.28
CA ILE A 99 -7.76 9.51 -22.90
C ILE A 99 -8.92 10.48 -23.17
N PRO A 100 -9.36 10.66 -24.42
CA PRO A 100 -10.57 11.41 -24.71
C PRO A 100 -11.79 10.76 -24.05
N ILE A 101 -12.59 11.55 -23.32
CA ILE A 101 -13.86 11.12 -22.72
C ILE A 101 -14.88 12.22 -23.00
N GLU A 102 -15.90 11.90 -23.80
CA GLU A 102 -16.98 12.81 -24.22
C GLU A 102 -16.43 14.20 -24.61
N ASP A 103 -16.69 15.23 -23.79
CA ASP A 103 -16.32 16.62 -24.03
C ASP A 103 -14.97 17.02 -23.37
N GLY A 104 -14.14 16.05 -22.97
CA GLY A 104 -12.90 16.32 -22.25
C GLY A 104 -11.81 15.25 -22.35
N LEU A 105 -10.82 15.35 -21.47
CA LEU A 105 -9.71 14.41 -21.34
C LEU A 105 -9.71 13.80 -19.93
N GLY A 106 -9.78 12.47 -19.87
CA GLY A 106 -9.36 11.69 -18.71
C GLY A 106 -7.85 11.46 -18.74
N TYR A 107 -7.25 11.24 -17.56
CA TYR A 107 -5.83 10.94 -17.44
C TYR A 107 -5.62 9.68 -16.60
N CYS A 108 -4.86 8.73 -17.13
CA CYS A 108 -4.31 7.64 -16.36
C CYS A 108 -2.85 7.95 -16.04
N SER A 109 -2.48 7.83 -14.76
CA SER A 109 -1.12 8.10 -14.32
C SER A 109 -0.56 6.97 -13.45
N LYS A 110 0.75 6.78 -13.51
CA LYS A 110 1.50 5.90 -12.61
C LYS A 110 2.81 6.58 -12.23
N PHE A 111 3.00 6.82 -10.94
CA PHE A 111 4.29 7.22 -10.39
C PHE A 111 5.16 5.98 -10.18
N VAL A 112 6.41 6.03 -10.60
CA VAL A 112 7.39 4.94 -10.44
C VAL A 112 8.73 5.54 -10.03
N SER A 113 9.41 4.90 -9.09
CA SER A 113 10.72 5.32 -8.63
C SER A 113 11.51 4.11 -8.11
N PRO A 114 12.73 3.84 -8.63
CA PRO A 114 13.59 2.78 -8.12
C PRO A 114 14.15 3.08 -6.72
N ASP A 115 14.01 4.33 -6.26
CA ASP A 115 14.42 4.79 -4.94
C ASP A 115 13.40 4.43 -3.84
N PHE A 116 12.21 3.97 -4.22
CA PHE A 116 11.21 3.36 -3.36
C PHE A 116 10.92 1.92 -3.80
N PHE A 117 10.10 1.20 -3.04
CA PHE A 117 9.64 -0.13 -3.45
C PHE A 117 8.87 -0.08 -4.77
N MET A 118 9.32 -0.84 -5.77
CA MET A 118 8.76 -0.81 -7.13
C MET A 118 7.40 -1.53 -7.25
N HIS A 119 7.08 -2.40 -6.30
CA HIS A 119 5.80 -3.08 -6.13
C HIS A 119 5.64 -3.51 -4.68
N MET A 120 4.45 -3.98 -4.29
CA MET A 120 4.15 -4.36 -2.90
C MET A 120 4.44 -5.83 -2.57
N ASN A 121 4.62 -6.69 -3.58
CA ASN A 121 5.01 -8.08 -3.34
C ASN A 121 6.51 -8.19 -3.04
N ASN A 122 6.89 -8.18 -1.77
CA ASN A 122 8.28 -8.35 -1.37
C ASN A 122 8.76 -9.81 -1.33
N SER A 123 7.85 -10.79 -1.43
CA SER A 123 8.22 -12.21 -1.47
C SER A 123 8.95 -12.63 -2.76
N GLN A 124 8.92 -11.79 -3.80
CA GLN A 124 9.52 -12.10 -5.10
C GLN A 124 10.22 -10.87 -5.70
N HIS A 125 11.54 -10.96 -5.90
CA HIS A 125 12.35 -10.07 -6.76
C HIS A 125 12.10 -8.55 -6.59
N ILE A 126 11.84 -8.09 -5.36
CA ILE A 126 11.69 -6.67 -5.05
C ILE A 126 13.06 -6.00 -4.85
N ASN A 127 13.15 -4.70 -5.12
CA ASN A 127 14.27 -3.85 -4.71
C ASN A 127 14.20 -3.54 -3.20
N LEU A 128 14.32 -4.57 -2.35
CA LEU A 128 14.13 -4.44 -0.90
C LEU A 128 15.09 -3.43 -0.28
N LYS A 129 16.31 -3.35 -0.81
CA LYS A 129 17.31 -2.34 -0.47
C LYS A 129 17.28 -1.23 -1.53
N ASN A 130 16.77 -0.06 -1.15
CA ASN A 130 16.65 1.13 -1.99
C ASN A 130 16.87 2.39 -1.14
N LEU A 131 16.84 3.57 -1.74
CA LEU A 131 17.09 4.84 -1.04
C LEU A 131 16.16 5.06 0.17
N TYR A 132 14.89 4.68 0.05
CA TYR A 132 13.91 4.78 1.13
C TYR A 132 14.20 3.80 2.27
N SER A 133 14.50 2.54 1.95
CA SER A 133 14.68 1.49 2.96
C SER A 133 16.07 1.39 3.55
N GLU A 134 17.11 1.93 2.89
CA GLU A 134 18.51 1.89 3.34
C GLU A 134 18.68 2.24 4.83
N PRO A 135 18.09 3.32 5.36
CA PRO A 135 18.33 3.75 6.75
C PRO A 135 17.81 2.77 7.80
N PHE A 136 16.77 1.99 7.47
CA PHE A 136 16.12 1.04 8.39
C PHE A 136 16.23 -0.40 7.88
N PHE A 137 17.09 -0.68 6.90
CA PHE A 137 17.14 -1.98 6.24
C PHE A 137 17.41 -3.14 7.21
N GLN A 138 18.26 -2.89 8.23
CA GLN A 138 18.59 -3.86 9.27
C GLN A 138 17.45 -4.10 10.28
N GLU A 139 16.44 -3.22 10.30
CA GLU A 139 15.26 -3.33 11.18
C GLU A 139 14.13 -4.14 10.51
N ILE A 140 14.25 -4.43 9.21
CA ILE A 140 13.29 -5.26 8.50
C ILE A 140 13.36 -6.69 9.04
N LEU A 141 12.26 -7.15 9.64
CA LEU A 141 12.15 -8.51 10.15
C LEU A 141 12.34 -9.53 9.01
N PRO A 142 13.33 -10.45 9.10
CA PRO A 142 13.62 -11.39 8.02
C PRO A 142 12.39 -12.23 7.60
N ALA A 143 11.59 -12.67 8.58
CA ALA A 143 10.37 -13.43 8.32
C ALA A 143 9.34 -12.64 7.48
N ARG A 144 9.29 -11.31 7.62
CA ARG A 144 8.39 -10.44 6.85
C ARG A 144 8.98 -10.03 5.50
N ALA A 145 10.31 -10.00 5.37
CA ALA A 145 10.97 -9.70 4.10
C ALA A 145 10.66 -10.73 3.01
N GLU A 146 10.40 -11.98 3.39
CA GLU A 146 10.12 -13.09 2.47
C GLU A 146 8.63 -13.33 2.21
N GLN A 147 7.75 -12.60 2.90
CA GLN A 147 6.30 -12.79 2.82
C GLN A 147 5.62 -11.54 2.28
N MET A 148 4.71 -11.71 1.32
CA MET A 148 3.90 -10.61 0.83
C MET A 148 3.00 -10.09 1.97
N VAL A 149 2.84 -8.78 2.07
CA VAL A 149 1.92 -8.19 3.04
C VAL A 149 0.48 -8.72 2.80
N PRO A 150 -0.27 -9.14 3.85
CA PRO A 150 -1.65 -9.62 3.72
C PRO A 150 -2.62 -8.47 3.46
N PHE A 151 -2.53 -7.89 2.26
CA PHE A 151 -3.29 -6.75 1.78
C PHE A 151 -3.69 -6.99 0.31
N PRO A 152 -4.93 -6.66 -0.11
CA PRO A 152 -5.41 -6.91 -1.47
C PRO A 152 -4.73 -6.04 -2.52
#